data_AF-A0A915LWU7-F1
#
_entry.id   AF-A0A915LWU7-F1
#
_cell.length_a   1.000
_cell.length_b   1.000
_cell.length_c   1.000
_cell.angle_alpha   90.00
_cell.angle_beta   90.00
_cell.angle_gamma   90.00
#
_symmetry.space_group_name_H-M   'P 1'
#
loop_
_entity.id
_entity.type
_entity.pdbx_description
1 polymer ?
#
loop_
_entity_poly.entity_id
_entity_poly.type
_entity_poly.pdbx_seq_one_letter_code
_entity_poly.pdbx_strand_id
1 'polypeptide(L)'
;MALDQCSCVKEELNGRLYNSSSIGYPKHLPDGRIQYQIAVVSDLDHDSKFDGKKNTWRSFVRRGRLYFHPELLTAQIQWNEEESVALYSQLSSGGRAMELSDLAVFDGNLLTVDDRTEWTTTQGIFQNYHPMWIK
;
A
#
# COMPACT_ATOMS: atom_id res chain seq x y z
N MET A 1 -23.43 26.63 22.54
CA MET A 1 -23.38 25.34 21.83
C MET A 1 -21.91 25.05 21.60
N ALA A 2 -21.29 24.23 22.44
CA ALA A 2 -19.87 23.96 22.39
C ALA A 2 -19.58 23.12 21.14
N LEU A 3 -18.68 23.61 20.28
CA LEU A 3 -18.10 22.81 19.22
C LEU A 3 -17.25 21.75 19.90
N ASP A 4 -17.63 20.50 19.69
CA ASP A 4 -16.96 19.30 20.13
C ASP A 4 -15.52 19.33 19.63
N GLN A 5 -14.57 19.69 20.49
CA GLN A 5 -13.15 19.52 20.20
C GLN A 5 -12.86 18.04 20.32
N CYS A 6 -12.98 17.31 19.22
CA CYS A 6 -12.41 15.98 19.11
C CYS A 6 -10.89 16.14 19.25
N SER A 7 -10.36 15.93 20.45
CA SER A 7 -8.92 15.96 20.69
C SER A 7 -8.32 14.74 20.01
N CYS A 8 -7.70 14.92 18.84
CA CYS A 8 -6.90 13.88 18.21
C CYS A 8 -5.83 13.46 19.22
N VAL A 9 -5.92 12.23 19.72
CA VAL A 9 -4.90 11.64 20.57
C VAL A 9 -3.59 11.68 19.78
N LYS A 10 -2.55 12.31 20.33
CA LYS A 10 -1.22 12.29 19.72
C LYS A 10 -0.66 10.90 19.96
N GLU A 11 -0.80 10.03 18.97
CA GLU A 11 -0.20 8.70 19.01
C GLU A 11 1.33 8.85 18.89
N GLU A 12 2.06 8.33 19.87
CA GLU A 12 3.52 8.30 19.86
C GLU A 12 3.99 6.91 19.43
N LEU A 13 4.94 6.88 18.50
CA LEU A 13 5.63 5.67 18.06
C LEU A 13 7.11 5.82 18.42
N ASN A 14 7.62 5.02 19.36
CA ASN A 14 9.02 5.05 19.81
C ASN A 14 9.51 6.46 20.25
N GLY A 15 8.68 7.22 20.95
CA GLY A 15 9.04 8.56 21.47
C GLY A 15 9.07 9.66 20.41
N ARG A 16 8.59 9.40 19.19
CA ARG A 16 8.28 10.43 18.19
C ARG A 16 6.79 10.44 17.85
N LEU A 17 6.29 11.59 17.42
CA LEU A 17 4.93 11.73 16.93
C LEU A 17 4.72 10.84 15.69
N TYR A 18 3.62 10.09 15.71
CA TYR A 18 3.17 9.32 14.56
C TYR A 18 2.77 10.26 13.41
N ASN A 19 3.23 9.96 12.20
CA ASN A 19 2.81 10.67 11.01
C ASN A 19 1.49 10.07 10.50
N SER A 20 0.39 10.73 10.81
CA SER A 20 -0.95 10.30 10.40
C SER A 20 -1.32 10.65 8.94
N SER A 21 -0.34 10.99 8.10
CA SER A 21 -0.59 11.26 6.68
C SER A 21 -1.11 10.01 5.97
N SER A 22 -2.11 10.19 5.11
CA SER A 22 -2.71 9.12 4.29
C SER A 22 -2.27 9.22 2.83
N ILE A 23 -2.65 8.24 2.00
CA ILE A 23 -2.43 8.31 0.54
C ILE A 23 -3.14 9.54 -0.05
N GLY A 24 -4.28 9.94 0.52
CA GLY A 24 -5.02 11.13 0.19
C GLY A 24 -6.30 11.23 1.01
N TYR A 25 -6.95 12.40 0.93
CA TYR A 25 -8.21 12.66 1.65
C TYR A 25 -9.43 12.52 0.73
N PRO A 26 -10.57 12.04 1.25
CA PRO A 26 -11.82 11.99 0.49
C PRO A 26 -12.20 13.38 -0.04
N LYS A 27 -12.59 13.46 -1.31
CA LYS A 27 -13.09 14.70 -1.92
C LYS A 27 -14.56 14.58 -2.25
N HIS A 28 -15.38 15.45 -1.67
CA HIS A 28 -16.80 15.54 -2.03
C HIS A 28 -16.95 16.29 -3.35
N LEU A 29 -17.67 15.68 -4.29
CA LEU A 29 -17.91 16.24 -5.62
C LEU A 29 -19.30 16.89 -5.69
N PRO A 30 -19.50 17.90 -6.57
CA PRO A 30 -20.78 18.58 -6.70
C PRO A 30 -21.95 17.68 -7.15
N ASP A 31 -21.64 16.54 -7.77
CA ASP A 31 -22.62 15.56 -8.25
C ASP A 31 -23.02 14.51 -7.19
N GLY A 32 -22.64 14.73 -5.92
CA GLY A 32 -22.97 13.84 -4.81
C GLY A 32 -22.00 12.68 -4.61
N ARG A 33 -21.02 12.49 -5.50
CA ARG A 33 -20.00 11.45 -5.33
C ARG A 33 -18.93 11.83 -4.32
N ILE A 34 -18.32 10.83 -3.71
CA ILE A 34 -17.11 10.94 -2.89
C ILE A 34 -15.97 10.28 -3.66
N GLN A 35 -14.88 11.01 -3.89
CA GLN A 35 -13.68 10.52 -4.54
C GLN A 35 -12.62 10.13 -3.50
N TYR A 36 -12.13 8.90 -3.58
CA TYR A 36 -11.02 8.37 -2.79
C TYR A 36 -9.82 8.09 -3.70
N GLN A 37 -8.62 8.33 -3.19
CA GLN A 37 -7.40 7.83 -3.84
C GLN A 37 -7.16 6.39 -3.41
N ILE A 38 -6.83 5.53 -4.37
CA ILE A 38 -6.56 4.11 -4.12
C ILE A 38 -5.24 3.71 -4.77
N ALA A 39 -4.61 2.70 -4.20
CA ALA A 39 -3.50 1.98 -4.79
C ALA A 39 -3.77 0.48 -4.66
N VAL A 40 -3.35 -0.28 -5.67
CA VAL A 40 -3.40 -1.74 -5.66
C VAL A 40 -2.01 -2.28 -5.96
N VAL A 41 -1.69 -3.43 -5.39
CA VAL A 41 -0.43 -4.14 -5.60
C VAL A 41 -0.72 -5.55 -6.11
N SER A 42 0.14 -6.10 -6.95
CA SER A 42 -0.04 -7.44 -7.49
C SER A 42 0.70 -8.50 -6.67
N ASP A 43 0.01 -9.60 -6.40
CA ASP A 43 0.64 -10.90 -6.22
C ASP A 43 0.64 -11.60 -7.58
N LEU A 44 1.82 -12.01 -8.06
CA LEU A 44 1.98 -12.69 -9.35
C LEU A 44 2.36 -14.16 -9.16
N ASP A 45 2.38 -14.68 -7.92
CA ASP A 45 2.86 -16.03 -7.62
C ASP A 45 4.24 -16.28 -8.28
N HIS A 46 4.37 -17.40 -9.01
CA HIS A 46 5.57 -17.79 -9.73
C HIS A 46 5.92 -16.86 -10.92
N ASP A 47 4.95 -16.12 -11.46
CA ASP A 47 5.15 -15.17 -12.56
C ASP A 47 5.78 -13.85 -12.10
N SER A 48 6.03 -13.71 -10.79
CA SER A 48 6.85 -12.65 -10.22
C SER A 48 8.29 -12.70 -10.73
N LYS A 49 8.81 -13.87 -11.13
CA LYS A 49 10.18 -14.01 -11.64
C LYS A 49 10.36 -13.23 -12.94
N PHE A 50 11.39 -12.37 -12.98
CA PHE A 50 11.65 -11.51 -14.13
C PHE A 50 12.77 -12.08 -15.01
N ASP A 51 12.42 -12.62 -16.18
CA ASP A 51 13.38 -13.23 -17.10
C ASP A 51 14.38 -12.24 -17.72
N GLY A 52 14.06 -10.94 -17.72
CA GLY A 52 14.97 -9.91 -18.24
C GLY A 52 16.22 -9.70 -17.40
N LYS A 53 16.29 -10.24 -16.17
CA LYS A 53 17.47 -10.15 -15.31
C LYS A 53 17.57 -11.35 -14.35
N LYS A 54 18.74 -11.99 -14.32
CA LYS A 54 18.99 -13.13 -13.41
C LYS A 54 18.72 -12.75 -11.95
N ASN A 55 18.11 -13.67 -11.20
CA ASN A 55 17.78 -13.53 -9.77
C ASN A 55 17.03 -12.21 -9.48
N THR A 56 16.07 -11.86 -10.32
CA THR A 56 15.23 -10.68 -10.14
C THR A 56 13.77 -11.10 -10.19
N TRP A 57 12.98 -10.56 -9.27
CA TRP A 57 11.53 -10.71 -9.23
C TRP A 57 10.90 -9.33 -9.29
N ARG A 58 9.65 -9.26 -9.72
CA ARG A 58 8.89 -8.03 -9.86
C ARG A 58 7.46 -8.17 -9.40
N SER A 59 6.89 -7.04 -8.99
CA SER A 59 5.46 -6.83 -8.77
C SER A 59 5.08 -5.49 -9.37
N PHE A 60 3.80 -5.18 -9.44
CA PHE A 60 3.28 -3.93 -9.97
C PHE A 60 2.42 -3.24 -8.91
N VAL A 61 2.58 -1.92 -8.84
CA VAL A 61 1.66 -1.05 -8.12
C VAL A 61 0.94 -0.19 -9.14
N ARG A 62 -0.38 -0.06 -8.97
CA ARG A 62 -1.18 0.85 -9.79
C ARG A 62 -2.01 1.75 -8.90
N ARG A 63 -1.98 3.05 -9.20
CA ARG A 63 -2.79 4.07 -8.52
C ARG A 63 -4.04 4.41 -9.32
N GLY A 64 -5.07 4.85 -8.62
CA GLY A 64 -6.34 5.22 -9.22
C GLY A 64 -7.22 6.03 -8.28
N ARG A 65 -8.45 6.27 -8.73
CA ARG A 65 -9.49 6.98 -8.00
C ARG A 65 -10.74 6.13 -7.95
N LEU A 66 -11.29 5.95 -6.76
CA LEU A 66 -12.59 5.36 -6.53
C LEU A 66 -13.61 6.48 -6.35
N TYR A 67 -14.69 6.44 -7.12
CA TYR A 67 -15.83 7.34 -6.99
C TYR A 67 -17.00 6.54 -6.44
N PHE A 68 -17.48 6.91 -5.25
CA PHE A 68 -18.62 6.27 -4.60
C PHE A 68 -19.79 7.26 -4.52
N HIS A 69 -20.98 6.83 -4.95
CA HIS A 69 -22.21 7.61 -4.79
C HIS A 69 -23.07 6.99 -3.67
N PRO A 70 -23.19 7.62 -2.49
CA PRO A 70 -23.87 7.02 -1.35
C PRO A 70 -25.38 6.85 -1.57
N GLU A 71 -26.04 7.77 -2.27
CA GLU A 71 -27.48 7.67 -2.52
C GLU A 71 -27.84 6.63 -3.60
N LEU A 72 -27.05 6.56 -4.68
CA LEU A 72 -27.27 5.61 -5.77
C LEU A 72 -26.63 4.23 -5.50
N LEU A 73 -25.82 4.12 -4.44
CA LEU A 73 -25.04 2.93 -4.08
C LEU A 73 -24.17 2.40 -5.24
N THR A 74 -23.59 3.31 -6.02
CA THR A 74 -22.72 2.96 -7.14
C THR A 74 -21.26 3.27 -6.85
N ALA A 75 -20.37 2.47 -7.43
CA ALA A 75 -18.92 2.64 -7.35
C ALA A 75 -18.30 2.58 -8.75
N GLN A 76 -17.37 3.49 -9.03
CA GLN A 76 -16.61 3.53 -10.28
C GLN A 76 -15.13 3.70 -9.96
N ILE A 77 -14.28 2.93 -10.63
CA ILE A 77 -12.82 3.10 -10.55
C ILE A 77 -12.32 3.75 -11.83
N GLN A 78 -11.47 4.76 -11.69
CA GLN A 78 -10.65 5.31 -12.76
C GLN A 78 -9.19 5.07 -12.44
N TRP A 79 -8.51 4.33 -13.31
CA TRP A 79 -7.08 4.07 -13.17
C TRP A 79 -6.26 5.19 -13.80
N ASN A 80 -5.11 5.49 -13.21
CA ASN A 80 -4.12 6.39 -13.79
C ASN A 80 -3.24 5.55 -14.74
N GLU A 81 -3.43 5.69 -16.06
CA GLU A 81 -2.74 4.86 -17.06
C GLU A 81 -1.22 4.98 -17.00
N GLU A 82 -0.71 6.16 -16.65
CA GLU A 82 0.73 6.46 -16.56
C GLU A 82 1.37 6.09 -15.20
N GLU A 83 0.58 5.63 -14.21
CA GLU A 83 1.06 5.38 -12.83
C GLU A 83 1.13 3.89 -12.47
N SER A 84 1.34 3.02 -13.46
CA SER A 84 1.69 1.61 -13.19
C SER A 84 3.19 1.50 -13.00
N VAL A 85 3.62 1.28 -11.76
CA VAL A 85 5.04 1.21 -11.39
C VAL A 85 5.42 -0.25 -11.16
N ALA A 86 6.46 -0.71 -11.85
CA ALA A 86 7.06 -2.00 -11.57
C ALA A 86 8.05 -1.89 -10.41
N LEU A 87 7.84 -2.70 -9.37
CA LEU A 87 8.75 -2.90 -8.26
C LEU A 87 9.67 -4.09 -8.57
N TYR A 88 10.93 -4.03 -8.14
CA TYR A 88 11.89 -5.11 -8.37
C TYR A 88 12.68 -5.42 -7.10
N SER A 89 12.98 -6.71 -6.89
CA SER A 89 13.90 -7.17 -5.85
C SER A 89 14.82 -8.27 -6.38
N GLN A 90 16.02 -8.36 -5.82
CA GLN A 90 16.94 -9.48 -6.01
C GLN A 90 17.04 -10.36 -4.74
N LEU A 91 16.33 -9.99 -3.69
CA LEU A 91 16.20 -10.78 -2.46
C LEU A 91 15.06 -11.78 -2.65
N SER A 92 15.33 -13.05 -2.39
CA SER A 92 14.35 -14.14 -2.52
C SER A 92 14.59 -15.22 -1.49
N SER A 93 13.54 -15.99 -1.21
CA SER A 93 13.59 -17.20 -0.41
C SER A 93 13.09 -18.37 -1.25
N GLY A 94 13.86 -19.46 -1.32
CA GLY A 94 13.51 -20.62 -2.15
C GLY A 94 13.30 -20.31 -3.63
N GLY A 95 13.92 -19.24 -4.16
CA GLY A 95 13.79 -18.81 -5.55
C GLY A 95 12.48 -18.08 -5.89
N ARG A 96 11.76 -17.59 -4.88
CA ARG A 96 10.51 -16.79 -5.00
C ARG A 96 10.63 -15.49 -4.21
N ALA A 97 10.01 -14.42 -4.72
CA ALA A 97 9.96 -13.11 -4.10
C ALA A 97 8.96 -12.21 -4.82
N MET A 98 8.66 -11.04 -4.24
CA MET A 98 7.73 -10.05 -4.79
C MET A 98 6.29 -10.57 -4.97
N GLU A 99 5.88 -11.51 -4.12
CA GLU A 99 4.51 -12.00 -4.05
C GLU A 99 3.80 -11.17 -2.98
N LEU A 100 3.38 -9.97 -3.41
CA LEU A 100 2.96 -8.90 -2.51
C LEU A 100 1.49 -9.07 -2.14
N SER A 101 1.23 -9.49 -0.90
CA SER A 101 -0.11 -9.95 -0.49
C SER A 101 -0.96 -8.92 0.26
N ASP A 102 -0.40 -7.76 0.65
CA ASP A 102 -1.18 -6.67 1.27
C ASP A 102 -0.54 -5.28 1.04
N LEU A 103 -1.32 -4.23 1.30
CA LEU A 103 -0.94 -2.82 1.14
C LEU A 103 -1.59 -1.94 2.22
N ALA A 104 -0.78 -1.27 3.03
CA ALA A 104 -1.27 -0.42 4.12
C ALA A 104 -0.53 0.93 4.16
N VAL A 105 -1.19 1.96 4.67
CA VAL A 105 -0.51 3.21 5.06
C VAL A 105 -0.14 3.14 6.53
N PHE A 106 1.14 3.32 6.82
CA PHE A 106 1.67 3.34 8.18
C PHE A 106 2.70 4.45 8.31
N ASP A 107 2.52 5.30 9.31
CA ASP A 107 3.43 6.40 9.65
C ASP A 107 3.77 7.29 8.44
N GLY A 108 2.75 7.63 7.64
CA GLY A 108 2.86 8.49 6.47
C GLY A 108 3.51 7.82 5.25
N ASN A 109 3.68 6.50 5.26
CA ASN A 109 4.28 5.75 4.17
C ASN A 109 3.36 4.63 3.68
N LEU A 110 3.49 4.27 2.40
CA LEU A 110 2.79 3.12 1.82
C LEU A 110 3.67 1.87 1.92
N LEU A 111 3.19 0.87 2.65
CA LEU A 111 3.88 -0.38 2.96
C LEU A 111 3.19 -1.58 2.31
N THR A 112 4.00 -2.54 1.87
CA THR A 112 3.56 -3.83 1.35
C THR A 112 4.45 -4.95 1.91
N VAL A 113 3.99 -6.19 1.84
CA VAL A 113 4.67 -7.35 2.40
C VAL A 113 4.71 -8.47 1.36
N ASP A 114 5.88 -9.07 1.19
CA ASP A 114 6.10 -10.27 0.37
C ASP A 114 5.91 -11.51 1.24
N ASP A 115 4.98 -12.40 0.89
CA ASP A 115 4.66 -13.58 1.70
C ASP A 115 5.72 -14.70 1.60
N ARG A 116 6.65 -14.60 0.64
CA ARG A 116 7.72 -15.58 0.41
C ARG A 116 8.98 -15.26 1.18
N THR A 117 9.35 -13.99 1.21
CA THR A 117 10.51 -13.54 1.97
C THR A 117 10.07 -13.26 3.40
N GLU A 118 10.05 -14.31 4.21
CA GLU A 118 9.71 -14.22 5.62
C GLU A 118 10.51 -13.09 6.29
N TRP A 119 9.80 -12.12 6.87
CA TRP A 119 10.40 -11.01 7.62
C TRP A 119 10.79 -11.38 9.05
N THR A 120 10.35 -12.57 9.46
CA THR A 120 10.47 -13.11 10.81
C THR A 120 10.93 -14.55 10.73
N THR A 121 11.71 -15.01 11.71
CA THR A 121 11.99 -16.45 11.83
C THR A 121 10.69 -17.24 12.11
N THR A 122 10.76 -18.57 12.02
CA THR A 122 9.72 -19.50 12.51
C THR A 122 9.39 -19.35 14.01
N GLN A 123 10.16 -18.53 14.75
CA GLN A 123 9.91 -18.16 16.15
C GLN A 123 9.31 -16.74 16.30
N GLY A 124 8.94 -16.08 15.21
CA GLY A 124 8.37 -14.72 15.24
C GLY A 124 9.38 -13.61 15.52
N ILE A 125 10.69 -13.89 15.40
CA ILE A 125 11.73 -12.89 15.65
C ILE A 125 11.97 -12.07 14.38
N PHE A 126 11.73 -10.76 14.47
CA PHE A 126 11.99 -9.77 13.42
C PHE A 126 13.46 -9.78 12.97
N GLN A 127 13.70 -9.98 11.67
CA GLN A 127 15.04 -10.20 11.12
C GLN A 127 15.59 -9.04 10.29
N ASN A 128 14.76 -8.09 9.84
CA ASN A 128 15.19 -7.14 8.81
C ASN A 128 14.50 -5.77 8.94
N TYR A 129 15.22 -4.65 8.81
CA TYR A 129 14.64 -3.28 8.86
C TYR A 129 14.44 -2.65 7.47
N HIS A 130 14.37 -3.44 6.39
CA HIS A 130 14.26 -2.93 5.01
C HIS A 130 12.88 -3.16 4.36
N PRO A 131 11.76 -2.63 4.92
CA PRO A 131 10.46 -2.72 4.25
C PRO A 131 10.60 -2.24 2.81
N MET A 132 9.92 -2.92 1.87
CA MET A 132 9.86 -2.43 0.51
C MET A 132 8.96 -1.20 0.49
N TRP A 133 9.60 -0.04 0.48
CA TRP A 133 8.93 1.24 0.33
C TRP A 133 8.48 1.42 -1.11
N ILE A 134 7.18 1.58 -1.31
CA ILE A 134 6.65 2.09 -2.57
C ILE A 134 6.77 3.61 -2.49
N LYS A 135 7.81 4.18 -3.12
CA LYS A 135 7.89 5.63 -3.34
C LYS A 135 6.91 6.03 -4.45
#